data_AF-A0A850NUA3-F1
#
_entry.id   AF-A0A850NUA3-F1
#
_cell.length_a   1.000
_cell.length_b   1.000
_cell.length_c   1.000
_cell.angle_alpha   90.00
_cell.angle_beta   90.00
_cell.angle_gamma   90.00
#
_symmetry.space_group_name_H-M   'P 1'
#
loop_
_entity.id
_entity.type
_entity.pdbx_description
1 polymer ?
#
loop_
_entity_poly.entity_id
_entity_poly.type
_entity_poly.pdbx_seq_one_letter_code
_entity_poly.pdbx_strand_id
1 'polypeptide(L)' 'MTRSCVCFTSDTGYIYPTFAAARQALAHVDRDRVDVVVLGIDLDPACAAAFGAACARAGIRLATATR' A
#
# COMPACT_ATOMS: atom_id res chain seq x y z
N MET A 1 1.35 -0.19 24.49
CA MET A 1 0.87 -0.92 23.31
C MET A 1 1.90 -0.81 22.21
N THR A 2 2.23 -1.91 21.55
CA THR A 2 3.27 -2.00 20.51
C THR A 2 2.77 -1.36 19.20
N ARG A 3 3.67 -0.71 18.43
CA ARG A 3 3.34 -0.29 17.05
C ARG A 3 3.19 -1.52 16.16
N SER A 4 2.24 -1.48 15.24
CA SER A 4 1.97 -2.58 14.30
C SER A 4 2.02 -2.10 12.85
N CYS A 5 2.22 -3.02 11.93
CA CYS A 5 2.20 -2.74 10.50
C CYS A 5 1.28 -3.74 9.81
N VAL A 6 0.36 -3.25 8.98
CA VAL A 6 -0.46 -4.07 8.09
C VAL A 6 0.13 -3.98 6.70
N CYS A 7 0.66 -5.10 6.22
CA CYS A 7 1.30 -5.20 4.91
C CYS A 7 0.41 -5.93 3.91
N PHE A 8 0.26 -5.35 2.73
CA PHE A 8 -0.31 -5.99 1.56
C PHE A 8 0.78 -6.21 0.52
N THR A 9 0.63 -7.22 -0.33
CA THR A 9 1.43 -7.39 -1.53
C THR A 9 0.58 -7.13 -2.77
N SER A 10 1.20 -6.64 -3.83
CA SER A 10 0.51 -6.36 -5.08
C SER A 10 1.46 -6.49 -6.26
N ASP A 11 0.94 -6.95 -7.38
CA ASP A 11 1.56 -6.84 -8.69
C ASP A 11 0.70 -5.89 -9.57
N THR A 12 1.12 -5.69 -10.83
CA THR A 12 0.41 -4.80 -11.76
C THR A 12 -1.06 -5.20 -11.96
N GLY A 13 -1.39 -6.49 -11.90
CA GLY A 13 -2.75 -7.00 -12.09
C GLY A 13 -3.65 -6.79 -10.87
N TYR A 14 -3.07 -6.56 -9.69
CA TYR A 14 -3.80 -6.52 -8.43
C TYR A 14 -3.78 -5.15 -7.72
N ILE A 15 -3.24 -4.10 -8.36
CA ILE A 15 -3.10 -2.77 -7.74
C ILE A 15 -4.42 -2.22 -7.19
N TYR A 16 -5.52 -2.37 -7.92
CA TYR A 16 -6.81 -1.78 -7.53
C TYR A 16 -7.45 -2.54 -6.36
N PRO A 17 -7.61 -3.88 -6.39
CA PRO A 17 -8.05 -4.66 -5.24
C PRO A 17 -7.18 -4.42 -4.00
N THR A 18 -5.85 -4.42 -4.15
CA THR A 18 -4.92 -4.16 -3.04
C THR A 18 -5.11 -2.76 -2.47
N PHE A 19 -5.27 -1.74 -3.32
CA PHE A 19 -5.53 -0.38 -2.88
C PHE A 19 -6.83 -0.25 -2.08
N ALA A 20 -7.91 -0.88 -2.55
CA ALA A 20 -9.20 -0.86 -1.87
C ALA A 20 -9.11 -1.50 -0.48
N ALA A 21 -8.46 -2.67 -0.38
CA ALA A 21 -8.22 -3.34 0.90
C ALA A 21 -7.36 -2.50 1.86
N ALA A 22 -6.28 -1.91 1.35
CA ALA A 22 -5.41 -1.03 2.15
C ALA A 22 -6.16 0.21 2.65
N ARG A 23 -7.01 0.82 1.83
CA ARG A 23 -7.87 1.95 2.25
C ARG A 23 -8.87 1.55 3.31
N GLN A 24 -9.48 0.37 3.19
CA GLN A 24 -10.40 -0.15 4.20
C GLN A 24 -9.69 -0.39 5.53
N ALA A 25 -8.49 -0.98 5.51
CA ALA A 25 -7.67 -1.14 6.71
C ALA A 25 -7.37 0.22 7.37
N LEU A 26 -6.95 1.20 6.59
CA LEU A 26 -6.64 2.56 7.06
C LEU A 26 -7.83 3.31 7.67
N ALA A 27 -9.06 2.87 7.39
CA ALA A 27 -10.29 3.41 7.98
C ALA A 27 -10.63 2.80 9.35
N HIS A 28 -10.03 1.67 9.72
CA HIS A 28 -10.37 0.89 10.92
C HIS A 28 -9.19 0.72 11.91
N VAL A 29 -8.02 1.26 11.60
CA VAL A 29 -6.84 1.21 12.48
C VAL A 29 -6.64 2.52 13.23
N ASP A 30 -6.00 2.42 14.40
CA ASP A 30 -5.44 3.56 15.12
C ASP A 30 -4.20 4.08 14.36
N ARG A 31 -4.33 5.23 13.70
CA ARG A 31 -3.29 5.81 12.83
C ARG A 31 -2.05 6.29 13.58
N ASP A 32 -2.12 6.48 14.89
CA ASP A 32 -0.95 6.84 15.70
C ASP A 32 -0.08 5.62 16.02
N ARG A 33 -0.61 4.41 15.79
CA ARG A 33 0.00 3.15 16.21
C ARG A 33 0.16 2.13 15.11
N VAL A 34 -0.57 2.26 14.01
CA VAL A 34 -0.58 1.30 12.90
C VAL A 34 -0.24 1.97 11.58
N ASP A 35 0.80 1.46 10.93
CA ASP A 35 1.13 1.79 9.55
C ASP A 35 0.45 0.82 8.58
N VAL A 36 -0.01 1.33 7.43
CA VAL A 36 -0.51 0.51 6.31
C VAL A 36 0.46 0.64 5.15
N VAL A 37 0.98 -0.50 4.70
CA VAL A 37 2.01 -0.59 3.66
C VAL A 37 1.54 -1.51 2.54
N VAL A 38 1.83 -1.12 1.30
CA VAL A 38 1.73 -1.99 0.13
C VAL A 38 3.14 -2.27 -0.38
N LEU A 39 3.46 -3.54 -0.59
CA LEU A 39 4.67 -4.02 -1.24
C LEU A 39 4.33 -4.34 -2.70
N GLY A 40 4.78 -3.46 -3.61
CA GLY A 40 4.65 -3.65 -5.06
C GLY A 40 5.76 -4.55 -5.59
N ILE A 41 5.40 -5.68 -6.18
CA ILE A 41 6.32 -6.68 -6.74
C ILE A 41 6.23 -6.58 -8.27
N ASP A 42 7.37 -6.35 -8.91
CA ASP A 42 7.49 -6.31 -10.38
C ASP A 42 6.43 -5.41 -11.04
N LEU A 43 6.16 -4.25 -10.40
CA LEU A 43 5.24 -3.27 -10.95
C LEU A 43 5.84 -2.66 -12.22
N ASP A 44 5.01 -2.56 -13.26
CA ASP A 44 5.34 -1.72 -14.42
C ASP A 44 5.68 -0.30 -13.95
N PRO A 45 6.74 0.36 -14.46
CA PRO A 45 7.17 1.68 -13.96
C PRO A 45 6.08 2.77 -14.03
N ALA A 46 5.27 2.80 -15.09
CA ALA A 46 4.19 3.78 -15.20
C ALA A 46 3.08 3.48 -14.19
N CYS A 47 2.75 2.19 -14.01
CA CYS A 47 1.85 1.73 -12.97
C CYS A 47 2.36 2.07 -11.56
N ALA A 48 3.64 1.83 -11.27
CA ALA A 48 4.27 2.13 -9.99
C ALA A 48 4.19 3.63 -9.66
N ALA A 49 4.43 4.50 -10.65
CA ALA A 49 4.32 5.95 -10.48
C ALA A 49 2.89 6.40 -10.16
N ALA A 50 1.91 5.96 -10.96
CA ALA A 50 0.50 6.29 -10.76
C ALA A 50 -0.03 5.74 -9.43
N PHE A 51 0.31 4.49 -9.12
CA PHE A 51 -0.11 3.82 -7.90
C PHE A 51 0.55 4.43 -6.65
N GLY A 52 1.84 4.76 -6.72
CA GLY A 52 2.56 5.47 -5.65
C GLY A 52 1.91 6.81 -5.32
N ALA A 53 1.52 7.59 -6.34
CA ALA A 53 0.80 8.84 -6.13
C ALA A 53 -0.58 8.62 -5.47
N ALA A 54 -1.30 7.56 -5.82
CA ALA A 54 -2.58 7.21 -5.19
C ALA A 54 -2.40 6.78 -3.72
N CYS A 55 -1.41 5.94 -3.43
CA CYS A 55 -1.04 5.51 -2.08
C CYS A 55 -0.68 6.70 -1.19
N ALA A 56 0.18 7.61 -1.68
CA ALA A 56 0.59 8.81 -0.94
C ALA A 56 -0.61 9.70 -0.56
N ARG A 57 -1.54 9.97 -1.50
CA ARG A 57 -2.76 10.74 -1.21
C ARG A 57 -3.67 10.06 -0.19
N ALA A 58 -3.65 8.74 -0.13
CA ALA A 58 -4.44 7.96 0.81
C ALA A 58 -3.77 7.77 2.18
N GLY A 59 -2.51 8.18 2.37
CA GLY A 59 -1.75 7.88 3.58
C GLY A 59 -1.28 6.42 3.68
N ILE A 60 -1.18 5.73 2.54
CA ILE A 60 -0.65 4.36 2.43
C ILE A 60 0.80 4.46 1.96
N ARG A 61 1.71 3.73 2.60
CA ARG A 61 3.12 3.66 2.19
C ARG A 61 3.26 2.62 1.08
N LEU A 62 3.87 2.98 -0.05
CA LEU A 62 4.24 2.03 -1.09
C LEU A 62 5.75 1.76 -0.99
N ALA A 63 6.15 0.50 -0.91
CA ALA A 63 7.52 0.06 -1.15
C ALA A 63 7.54 -0.85 -2.36
N THR A 64 8.51 -0.66 -3.25
CA THR A 64 8.65 -1.48 -4.46
C THR A 64 9.83 -2.43 -4.33
N ALA A 65 9.65 -3.65 -4.81
CA ALA A 65 10.71 -4.63 -4.99
C ALA A 65 10.83 -4.93 -6.48
N THR A 66 12.04 -4.76 -7.01
CA THR A 66 12.42 -5.18 -8.37
C THR A 66 13.48 -6.27 -8.23
N ARG A 67 13.40 -7.31 -9.06
CA ARG A 67 14.43 -8.36 -9.14
C ARG A 67 15.64 -7.91 -9.95
#